data_AF-F4QBE6-F1
#
_entry.id   AF-F4QBE6-F1
#
_cell.length_a   1.000
_cell.length_b   1.000
_cell.length_c   1.000
_cell.angle_alpha   90.00
_cell.angle_beta   90.00
_cell.angle_gamma   90.00
#
_symmetry.space_group_name_H-M   'P 1'
#
loop_
_entity.id
_entity.type
_entity.pdbx_description
1 polymer ?
#
loop_
_entity_poly.entity_id
_entity_poly.type
_entity_poly.pdbx_seq_one_letter_code
_entity_poly.pdbx_strand_id
1 'polypeptide(L)'
;MNNDHIETLDKAIELFWNFELTECENLLSNEKTKVPLFSLLYTDISFIKAVLTETKEDMSEASKRISECKSLARSLQLSQKPLYLKLEKEEKKSKDSNTKDGADSSNYVKAEYLISKLIYAETLVMKAIIEFKAQNNLKAGLAFRKSWKQYSQAFELVKTLPTTFPIYKHILSCAYYGVGFFHFLVSVVPPQYIWLVEGIGFKGNRMEGLKEIQLSSDSNGIRSNMAKIAIILLNVFFFEDYNTPEPLIKELMTKYENGSLIYYMSGAILRKQGKIKESSVSYQRSYDTSGQLKQLQLFVDSELGYNEFLNLNWEAASVHLAKFLNETTSSGFKAFVAYQLGCCYDMLGKKEEARATFKSLEPWVRKGYDFDDFSQKKAARYLKQKDGWSMFDQLYIQASLLNEAHQFQRSYEYIKQALAIGNLTKEESAVAEYLGGANCQQLGQREEARRHYQQSIANEKSLSYDHFCIPYSYIGLAEIAFADDKKSDAKAFVKKAKGYNSTPYDFPSVLDWRTRKLLQLLGEF
;
A
#
# COMPACT_ATOMS: atom_id res chain seq x y z
N MET A 1 12.31 7.71 -31.13
CA MET A 1 11.17 8.64 -30.93
C MET A 1 11.53 9.99 -31.54
N ASN A 2 10.61 10.58 -32.30
CA ASN A 2 10.71 11.96 -32.80
C ASN A 2 9.95 12.90 -31.83
N ASN A 3 9.91 14.21 -32.14
CA ASN A 3 9.23 15.20 -31.31
C ASN A 3 7.73 14.92 -31.17
N ASP A 4 7.04 14.55 -32.26
CA ASP A 4 5.61 14.21 -32.23
C ASP A 4 5.30 13.06 -31.25
N HIS A 5 6.18 12.05 -31.20
CA HIS A 5 6.04 10.96 -30.23
C HIS A 5 6.22 11.45 -28.79
N ILE A 6 7.09 12.44 -28.54
CA ILE A 6 7.30 12.99 -27.19
C ILE A 6 6.07 13.79 -26.75
N GLU A 7 5.55 14.66 -27.61
CA GLU A 7 4.33 15.44 -27.32
C GLU A 7 3.11 14.53 -27.09
N THR A 8 2.97 13.50 -27.94
CA THR A 8 1.92 12.49 -27.78
C THR A 8 2.05 11.73 -26.47
N LEU A 9 3.28 11.38 -26.06
CA LEU A 9 3.53 10.71 -24.78
C LEU A 9 3.19 11.61 -23.59
N ASP A 10 3.63 12.86 -23.60
CA ASP A 10 3.38 13.80 -22.52
C ASP A 10 1.86 14.03 -22.34
N LYS A 11 1.11 14.17 -23.44
CA LYS A 11 -0.36 14.21 -23.41
C LYS A 11 -0.97 12.91 -22.87
N ALA A 12 -0.46 11.75 -23.29
CA ALA A 12 -0.95 10.46 -22.78
C ALA A 12 -0.70 10.31 -21.27
N ILE A 13 0.43 10.80 -20.75
CA ILE A 13 0.74 10.82 -19.31
C ILE A 13 -0.28 11.70 -18.58
N GLU A 14 -0.61 12.88 -19.11
CA GLU A 14 -1.63 13.75 -18.52
C GLU A 14 -3.01 13.10 -18.46
N LEU A 15 -3.46 12.48 -19.56
CA LEU A 15 -4.73 11.74 -19.62
C LEU A 15 -4.75 10.61 -18.58
N PHE A 16 -3.66 9.84 -18.50
CA PHE A 16 -3.54 8.72 -17.55
C PHE A 16 -3.70 9.19 -16.09
N TRP A 17 -3.00 10.26 -15.70
CA TRP A 17 -3.06 10.76 -14.31
C TRP A 17 -4.34 11.54 -13.99
N ASN A 18 -5.04 12.08 -14.99
CA ASN A 18 -6.42 12.59 -14.88
C ASN A 18 -7.49 11.50 -14.98
N PHE A 19 -7.09 10.23 -15.04
CA PHE A 19 -7.99 9.08 -15.09
C PHE A 19 -8.86 8.99 -16.36
N GLU A 20 -8.44 9.64 -17.44
CA GLU A 20 -9.01 9.55 -18.79
C GLU A 20 -8.40 8.35 -19.54
N LEU A 21 -8.67 7.15 -19.03
CA LEU A 21 -7.97 5.92 -19.42
C LEU A 21 -8.28 5.50 -20.86
N THR A 22 -9.53 5.60 -21.31
CA THR A 22 -9.92 5.24 -22.68
C THR A 22 -9.28 6.17 -23.71
N GLU A 23 -9.28 7.48 -23.45
CA GLU A 23 -8.62 8.48 -24.28
C GLU A 23 -7.11 8.23 -24.35
N CYS A 24 -6.50 7.92 -23.20
CA CYS A 24 -5.09 7.53 -23.12
C CYS A 24 -4.80 6.26 -23.96
N GLU A 25 -5.61 5.21 -23.82
CA GLU A 25 -5.45 3.97 -24.59
C GLU A 25 -5.55 4.21 -26.10
N ASN A 26 -6.55 5.00 -26.53
CA ASN A 26 -6.76 5.36 -27.92
C ASN A 26 -5.56 6.10 -28.51
N LEU A 27 -5.03 7.08 -27.77
CA LEU A 27 -3.87 7.89 -28.19
C LEU A 27 -2.62 7.03 -28.40
N LEU A 28 -2.42 5.99 -27.59
CA LEU A 28 -1.26 5.10 -27.66
C LEU A 28 -1.42 3.94 -28.65
N SER A 29 -2.66 3.58 -28.99
CA SER A 29 -3.02 2.31 -29.65
C SER A 29 -2.30 2.03 -30.96
N ASN A 30 -2.09 3.06 -31.80
CA ASN A 30 -1.50 2.95 -33.13
C ASN A 30 0.00 2.65 -33.12
N GLU A 31 0.72 3.10 -32.08
CA GLU A 31 2.19 3.04 -32.02
C GLU A 31 2.71 2.21 -30.84
N LYS A 32 1.84 1.64 -29.99
CA LYS A 32 2.22 0.79 -28.83
C LYS A 32 3.05 -0.45 -29.19
N THR A 33 3.01 -0.90 -30.44
CA THR A 33 3.79 -2.04 -30.95
C THR A 33 5.14 -1.64 -31.52
N LYS A 34 5.42 -0.34 -31.64
CA LYS A 34 6.67 0.19 -32.20
C LYS A 34 7.45 1.05 -31.20
N VAL A 35 6.75 1.87 -30.41
CA VAL A 35 7.36 2.82 -29.47
C VAL A 35 7.35 2.23 -28.05
N PRO A 36 8.53 1.93 -27.45
CA PRO A 36 8.61 1.30 -26.14
C PRO A 36 7.85 2.04 -25.03
N LEU A 37 7.97 3.36 -24.96
CA LEU A 37 7.33 4.17 -23.92
C LEU A 37 5.79 4.19 -24.05
N PHE A 38 5.26 4.08 -25.27
CA PHE A 38 3.82 3.97 -25.49
C PHE A 38 3.33 2.58 -25.04
N SER A 39 4.09 1.55 -25.37
CA SER A 39 3.85 0.18 -24.91
C SER A 39 3.84 0.09 -23.38
N LEU A 40 4.77 0.79 -22.72
CA LEU A 40 4.85 0.83 -21.26
C LEU A 40 3.60 1.47 -20.65
N LEU A 41 3.24 2.69 -21.07
CA LEU A 41 2.08 3.41 -20.52
C LEU A 41 0.76 2.67 -20.81
N TYR A 42 0.63 2.10 -22.01
CA TYR A 42 -0.51 1.26 -22.37
C TYR A 42 -0.61 -0.01 -21.50
N THR A 43 0.54 -0.54 -21.05
CA THR A 43 0.61 -1.66 -20.11
C THR A 43 0.28 -1.22 -18.68
N ASP A 44 0.78 -0.06 -18.24
CA ASP A 44 0.50 0.51 -16.92
C ASP A 44 -1.00 0.60 -16.65
N ILE A 45 -1.80 1.02 -17.65
CA ILE A 45 -3.26 1.08 -17.56
C ILE A 45 -3.85 -0.28 -17.15
N SER A 46 -3.50 -1.36 -17.85
CA SER A 46 -4.00 -2.70 -17.52
C SER A 46 -3.44 -3.22 -16.20
N PHE A 47 -2.17 -2.94 -15.90
CA PHE A 47 -1.52 -3.40 -14.69
C PHE A 47 -2.17 -2.78 -13.45
N ILE A 48 -2.45 -1.48 -13.48
CA ILE A 48 -3.11 -0.77 -12.39
C ILE A 48 -4.56 -1.22 -12.24
N LYS A 49 -5.30 -1.41 -13.35
CA LYS A 49 -6.63 -2.03 -13.32
C LYS A 49 -6.56 -3.37 -12.57
N ALA A 50 -5.68 -4.27 -12.97
CA ALA A 50 -5.54 -5.60 -12.36
C ALA A 50 -5.15 -5.57 -10.88
N VAL A 51 -4.26 -4.68 -10.47
CA VAL A 51 -3.83 -4.54 -9.06
C VAL A 51 -4.95 -3.98 -8.18
N LEU A 52 -5.79 -3.08 -8.71
CA LEU A 52 -6.88 -2.46 -7.96
C LEU A 52 -8.12 -3.36 -7.88
N THR A 53 -8.49 -4.02 -8.98
CA THR A 53 -9.75 -4.77 -9.06
C THR A 53 -9.60 -6.22 -8.64
N GLU A 54 -8.42 -6.81 -8.85
CA GLU A 54 -8.09 -8.21 -8.60
C GLU A 54 -9.03 -9.22 -9.31
N THR A 55 -9.68 -8.82 -10.40
CA THR A 55 -10.53 -9.73 -11.19
C THR A 55 -9.66 -10.65 -12.06
N LYS A 56 -10.19 -11.83 -12.42
CA LYS A 56 -9.45 -12.77 -13.27
C LYS A 56 -9.23 -12.20 -14.68
N GLU A 57 -10.22 -11.48 -15.17
CA GLU A 57 -10.23 -10.83 -16.48
C GLU A 57 -9.16 -9.75 -16.56
N ASP A 58 -9.11 -8.84 -15.57
CA ASP A 58 -8.11 -7.76 -15.53
C ASP A 58 -6.71 -8.33 -15.33
N MET A 59 -6.54 -9.34 -14.47
CA MET A 59 -5.25 -10.01 -14.25
C MET A 59 -4.73 -10.72 -15.53
N SER A 60 -5.65 -11.31 -16.31
CA SER A 60 -5.32 -11.94 -17.59
C SER A 60 -4.89 -10.90 -18.63
N GLU A 61 -5.65 -9.81 -18.77
CA GLU A 61 -5.32 -8.73 -19.71
C GLU A 61 -4.00 -8.04 -19.33
N ALA A 62 -3.77 -7.75 -18.05
CA ALA A 62 -2.50 -7.22 -17.58
C ALA A 62 -1.34 -8.16 -17.92
N SER A 63 -1.49 -9.46 -17.66
CA SER A 63 -0.46 -10.46 -17.99
C SER A 63 -0.15 -10.49 -19.48
N LYS A 64 -1.18 -10.37 -20.34
CA LYS A 64 -1.03 -10.29 -21.79
C LYS A 64 -0.25 -9.04 -22.20
N ARG A 65 -0.68 -7.84 -21.78
CA ARG A 65 -0.02 -6.58 -22.13
C ARG A 65 1.42 -6.50 -21.61
N ILE A 66 1.67 -6.98 -20.39
CA ILE A 66 3.03 -7.12 -19.84
C ILE A 66 3.88 -8.01 -20.73
N SER A 67 3.35 -9.13 -21.23
CA SER A 67 4.07 -10.03 -22.12
C SER A 67 4.40 -9.38 -23.47
N GLU A 68 3.43 -8.68 -24.07
CA GLU A 68 3.59 -7.94 -25.33
C GLU A 68 4.63 -6.83 -25.21
N CYS A 69 4.52 -5.98 -24.17
CA CYS A 69 5.48 -4.91 -23.88
C CYS A 69 6.88 -5.47 -23.62
N LYS A 70 6.98 -6.55 -22.84
CA LYS A 70 8.25 -7.25 -22.58
C LYS A 70 8.87 -7.77 -23.88
N SER A 71 8.06 -8.32 -24.79
CA SER A 71 8.51 -8.84 -26.08
C SER A 71 9.07 -7.72 -26.96
N LEU A 72 8.33 -6.62 -27.10
CA LEU A 72 8.77 -5.44 -27.85
C LEU A 72 10.08 -4.86 -27.30
N ALA A 73 10.11 -4.59 -25.99
CA ALA A 73 11.28 -4.04 -25.33
C ALA A 73 12.49 -4.96 -25.46
N ARG A 74 12.31 -6.28 -25.36
CA ARG A 74 13.40 -7.23 -25.55
C ARG A 74 13.89 -7.28 -26.99
N SER A 75 12.97 -7.24 -27.96
CA SER A 75 13.30 -7.24 -29.39
C SER A 75 14.17 -6.03 -29.74
N LEU A 76 13.72 -4.83 -29.38
CA LEU A 76 14.43 -3.57 -29.64
C LEU A 76 15.77 -3.50 -28.88
N GLN A 77 15.80 -3.98 -27.63
CA GLN A 77 17.05 -4.08 -26.87
C GLN A 77 18.07 -4.97 -27.60
N LEU A 78 17.65 -6.11 -28.16
CA LEU A 78 18.54 -7.04 -28.84
C LEU A 78 18.95 -6.56 -30.23
N SER A 79 18.05 -5.94 -30.99
CA SER A 79 18.35 -5.41 -32.32
C SER A 79 19.34 -4.26 -32.26
N GLN A 80 19.23 -3.37 -31.27
CA GLN A 80 20.14 -2.23 -31.12
C GLN A 80 21.47 -2.56 -30.44
N LYS A 81 21.57 -3.69 -29.74
CA LYS A 81 22.76 -4.07 -28.95
C LYS A 81 24.07 -4.12 -29.78
N PRO A 82 24.13 -4.71 -30.98
CA PRO A 82 25.36 -4.75 -31.77
C PRO A 82 25.85 -3.36 -32.15
N LEU A 83 24.92 -2.48 -32.55
CA LEU A 83 25.23 -1.11 -32.93
C LEU A 83 25.67 -0.29 -31.72
N TYR A 84 24.96 -0.41 -30.60
CA TYR A 84 25.36 0.15 -29.31
C TYR A 84 26.80 -0.22 -28.92
N LEU A 85 27.16 -1.50 -28.99
CA LEU A 85 28.50 -2.00 -28.64
C LEU A 85 29.58 -1.50 -29.61
N LYS A 86 29.24 -1.30 -30.88
CA LYS A 86 30.15 -0.72 -31.87
C LYS A 86 30.44 0.75 -31.53
N LEU A 87 29.40 1.53 -31.28
CA LEU A 87 29.50 2.95 -30.92
C LEU A 87 30.29 3.16 -29.62
N GLU A 88 30.06 2.32 -28.59
CA GLU A 88 30.86 2.37 -27.35
C GLU A 88 32.36 2.13 -27.59
N LYS A 89 32.70 1.19 -28.48
CA LYS A 89 34.11 0.89 -28.80
C LYS A 89 34.75 2.03 -29.59
N GLU A 90 33.99 2.66 -30.49
CA GLU A 90 34.46 3.80 -31.28
C GLU A 90 34.71 5.00 -30.38
N GLU A 91 33.82 5.33 -29.44
CA GLU A 91 34.02 6.43 -28.49
C GLU A 91 35.18 6.21 -27.52
N LYS A 92 35.41 4.97 -27.08
CA LYS A 92 36.59 4.63 -26.28
C LYS A 92 37.89 4.80 -27.06
N LYS A 93 37.87 4.67 -28.39
CA LYS A 93 39.01 4.89 -29.28
C LYS A 93 39.15 6.35 -29.73
N SER A 94 38.04 7.10 -29.81
CA SER A 94 38.00 8.48 -30.31
C SER A 94 38.14 9.55 -29.22
N LYS A 95 38.48 9.17 -27.97
CA LYS A 95 38.81 10.14 -26.92
C LYS A 95 39.99 11.07 -27.29
N ASP A 96 40.71 10.80 -28.38
CA ASP A 96 41.80 11.61 -28.93
C ASP A 96 41.41 12.44 -30.18
N SER A 97 40.16 12.43 -30.68
CA SER A 97 39.77 13.24 -31.86
C SER A 97 38.36 13.84 -31.79
N ASN A 98 38.30 15.18 -31.91
CA ASN A 98 37.09 16.00 -31.95
C ASN A 98 36.42 15.97 -33.33
N THR A 99 35.56 14.98 -33.60
CA THR A 99 34.62 15.02 -34.73
C THR A 99 33.18 15.03 -34.22
N LYS A 100 32.44 16.11 -34.55
CA LYS A 100 31.05 16.37 -34.12
C LYS A 100 29.97 15.86 -35.09
N ASP A 101 30.33 15.50 -36.33
CA ASP A 101 29.36 15.05 -37.32
C ASP A 101 28.96 13.58 -37.09
N GLY A 102 27.68 13.32 -36.82
CA GLY A 102 27.10 11.98 -36.59
C GLY A 102 26.74 11.65 -35.13
N ALA A 103 27.01 12.56 -34.18
CA ALA A 103 26.74 12.35 -32.76
C ALA A 103 25.25 12.12 -32.42
N ASP A 104 24.34 12.82 -33.11
CA ASP A 104 22.90 12.75 -32.82
C ASP A 104 22.31 11.38 -33.16
N SER A 105 22.61 10.83 -34.34
CA SER A 105 22.13 9.50 -34.76
C SER A 105 22.64 8.39 -33.84
N SER A 106 23.92 8.46 -33.43
CA SER A 106 24.51 7.56 -32.43
C SER A 106 23.79 7.61 -31.08
N ASN A 107 23.45 8.82 -30.61
CA ASN A 107 22.75 9.01 -29.36
C ASN A 107 21.31 8.47 -29.39
N TYR A 108 20.59 8.58 -30.51
CA TYR A 108 19.25 7.99 -30.63
C TYR A 108 19.26 6.46 -30.54
N VAL A 109 20.23 5.79 -31.18
CA VAL A 109 20.40 4.33 -31.07
C VAL A 109 20.66 3.92 -29.63
N LYS A 110 21.54 4.65 -28.93
CA LYS A 110 21.84 4.39 -27.52
C LYS A 110 20.64 4.63 -26.63
N ALA A 111 19.88 5.70 -26.87
CA ALA A 111 18.67 6.00 -26.13
C ALA A 111 17.62 4.90 -26.29
N GLU A 112 17.41 4.40 -27.51
CA GLU A 112 16.50 3.29 -27.79
C GLU A 112 16.96 2.00 -27.09
N TYR A 113 18.25 1.65 -27.19
CA TYR A 113 18.80 0.50 -26.46
C TYR A 113 18.56 0.59 -24.95
N LEU A 114 18.88 1.74 -24.36
CA LEU A 114 18.78 1.96 -22.91
C LEU A 114 17.33 1.96 -22.44
N ILE A 115 16.43 2.69 -23.09
CA ILE A 115 15.03 2.73 -22.68
C ILE A 115 14.35 1.37 -22.84
N SER A 116 14.64 0.63 -23.90
CA SER A 116 14.16 -0.73 -24.08
C SER A 116 14.70 -1.68 -23.00
N LYS A 117 15.94 -1.52 -22.56
CA LYS A 117 16.50 -2.29 -21.45
C LYS A 117 15.80 -2.01 -20.12
N LEU A 118 15.52 -0.74 -19.83
CA LEU A 118 14.81 -0.31 -18.61
C LEU A 118 13.37 -0.81 -18.60
N ILE A 119 12.63 -0.66 -19.72
CA ILE A 119 11.26 -1.16 -19.85
C ILE A 119 11.19 -2.69 -19.74
N TYR A 120 12.16 -3.39 -20.32
CA TYR A 120 12.28 -4.84 -20.15
C TYR A 120 12.49 -5.22 -18.68
N ALA A 121 13.28 -4.44 -17.93
CA ALA A 121 13.46 -4.64 -16.50
C ALA A 121 12.16 -4.38 -15.73
N GLU A 122 11.42 -3.34 -16.09
CA GLU A 122 10.17 -2.94 -15.44
C GLU A 122 9.04 -3.96 -15.64
N THR A 123 8.86 -4.46 -16.87
CA THR A 123 7.88 -5.52 -17.15
C THR A 123 8.14 -6.81 -16.36
N LEU A 124 9.40 -7.08 -15.99
CA LEU A 124 9.75 -8.16 -15.08
C LEU A 124 9.36 -7.87 -13.62
N VAL A 125 9.39 -6.60 -13.17
CA VAL A 125 8.84 -6.19 -11.87
C VAL A 125 7.32 -6.38 -11.85
N MET A 126 6.63 -5.89 -12.88
CA MET A 126 5.17 -6.06 -13.01
C MET A 126 4.78 -7.53 -12.99
N LYS A 127 5.50 -8.37 -13.76
CA LYS A 127 5.31 -9.82 -13.72
C LYS A 127 5.55 -10.39 -12.31
N ALA A 128 6.60 -9.96 -11.63
CA ALA A 128 6.90 -10.46 -10.29
C ALA A 128 5.77 -10.15 -9.30
N ILE A 129 5.19 -8.95 -9.37
CA ILE A 129 4.05 -8.53 -8.55
C ILE A 129 2.81 -9.41 -8.82
N ILE A 130 2.47 -9.66 -10.09
CA ILE A 130 1.35 -10.54 -10.46
C ILE A 130 1.57 -11.97 -9.94
N GLU A 131 2.77 -12.52 -10.13
CA GLU A 131 3.09 -13.88 -9.65
C GLU A 131 3.06 -13.97 -8.13
N PHE A 132 3.50 -12.92 -7.42
CA PHE A 132 3.44 -12.85 -5.96
C PHE A 132 1.99 -12.82 -5.46
N LYS A 133 1.13 -12.01 -6.08
CA LYS A 133 -0.33 -11.99 -5.79
C LYS A 133 -0.99 -13.35 -6.06
N ALA A 134 -0.53 -14.07 -7.09
CA ALA A 134 -0.95 -15.43 -7.39
C ALA A 134 -0.30 -16.51 -6.49
N GLN A 135 0.44 -16.12 -5.44
CA GLN A 135 1.18 -17.01 -4.52
C GLN A 135 2.26 -17.87 -5.20
N ASN A 136 2.69 -17.52 -6.42
CA ASN A 136 3.76 -18.16 -7.17
C ASN A 136 5.14 -17.56 -6.78
N ASN A 137 5.48 -17.60 -5.49
CA ASN A 137 6.61 -16.86 -4.90
C ASN A 137 7.97 -17.15 -5.58
N LEU A 138 8.21 -18.39 -6.03
CA LEU A 138 9.44 -18.75 -6.78
C LEU A 138 9.53 -18.05 -8.14
N LYS A 139 8.42 -18.01 -8.91
CA LYS A 139 8.38 -17.31 -10.20
C LYS A 139 8.54 -15.80 -10.01
N ALA A 140 7.93 -15.26 -8.97
CA ALA A 140 8.09 -13.86 -8.58
C ALA A 140 9.55 -13.53 -8.29
N GLY A 141 10.23 -14.35 -7.48
CA GLY A 141 11.64 -14.17 -7.14
C GLY A 141 12.59 -14.22 -8.33
N LEU A 142 12.40 -15.18 -9.24
CA LEU A 142 13.19 -15.27 -10.47
C LEU A 142 13.00 -14.05 -11.37
N ALA A 143 11.78 -13.53 -11.45
CA ALA A 143 11.47 -12.31 -12.20
C ALA A 143 12.14 -11.07 -11.56
N PHE A 144 12.06 -10.90 -10.24
CA PHE A 144 12.76 -9.84 -9.51
C PHE A 144 14.27 -9.89 -9.72
N ARG A 145 14.90 -11.06 -9.56
CA ARG A 145 16.34 -11.22 -9.79
C ARG A 145 16.75 -10.81 -11.20
N LYS A 146 15.97 -11.23 -12.20
CA LYS A 146 16.24 -10.89 -13.60
C LYS A 146 16.06 -9.40 -13.87
N SER A 147 15.04 -8.78 -13.27
CA SER A 147 14.80 -7.35 -13.37
C SER A 147 15.96 -6.54 -12.78
N TRP A 148 16.37 -6.84 -11.54
CA TRP A 148 17.49 -6.16 -10.89
C TRP A 148 18.77 -6.19 -11.72
N LYS A 149 19.11 -7.34 -12.32
CA LYS A 149 20.27 -7.46 -13.21
C LYS A 149 20.19 -6.52 -14.42
N GLN A 150 18.99 -6.27 -14.96
CA GLN A 150 18.83 -5.36 -16.09
C GLN A 150 18.93 -3.90 -15.65
N TYR A 151 18.29 -3.53 -14.53
CA TYR A 151 18.37 -2.18 -13.97
C TYR A 151 19.79 -1.80 -13.58
N SER A 152 20.48 -2.59 -12.75
CA SER A 152 21.86 -2.33 -12.33
C SER A 152 22.81 -2.11 -13.50
N GLN A 153 22.72 -2.94 -14.55
CA GLN A 153 23.54 -2.77 -15.75
C GLN A 153 23.20 -1.51 -16.57
N ALA A 154 21.94 -1.07 -16.57
CA ALA A 154 21.54 0.14 -17.27
C ALA A 154 21.91 1.40 -16.46
N PHE A 155 21.80 1.32 -15.13
CA PHE A 155 21.98 2.45 -14.23
C PHE A 155 23.40 3.02 -14.26
N GLU A 156 24.43 2.18 -14.34
CA GLU A 156 25.82 2.62 -14.51
C GLU A 156 26.02 3.53 -15.72
N LEU A 157 25.26 3.28 -16.79
CA LEU A 157 25.30 4.09 -18.00
C LEU A 157 24.51 5.40 -17.80
N VAL A 158 23.30 5.30 -17.24
CA VAL A 158 22.40 6.46 -17.03
C VAL A 158 23.05 7.55 -16.18
N LYS A 159 23.82 7.19 -15.15
CA LYS A 159 24.54 8.15 -14.29
C LYS A 159 25.52 9.06 -15.04
N THR A 160 25.96 8.66 -16.23
CA THR A 160 26.97 9.39 -17.02
C THR A 160 26.39 10.14 -18.21
N LEU A 161 25.07 10.06 -18.44
CA LEU A 161 24.42 10.71 -19.57
C LEU A 161 24.30 12.23 -19.36
N PRO A 162 24.58 13.05 -20.39
CA PRO A 162 24.32 14.48 -20.33
C PRO A 162 22.81 14.77 -20.41
N THR A 163 22.37 15.90 -19.86
CA THR A 163 20.95 16.32 -19.90
C THR A 163 20.43 16.57 -21.32
N THR A 164 21.32 16.80 -22.28
CA THR A 164 21.02 16.94 -23.72
C THR A 164 20.78 15.61 -24.42
N PHE A 165 20.95 14.47 -23.72
CA PHE A 165 20.75 13.16 -24.32
C PHE A 165 19.30 12.95 -24.78
N PRO A 166 19.04 12.27 -25.91
CA PRO A 166 17.68 12.04 -26.38
C PRO A 166 16.82 11.36 -25.32
N ILE A 167 15.58 11.84 -25.14
CA ILE A 167 14.60 11.36 -24.15
C ILE A 167 15.15 11.23 -22.72
N TYR A 168 16.14 12.05 -22.35
CA TYR A 168 16.86 11.99 -21.08
C TYR A 168 15.93 11.90 -19.86
N LYS A 169 14.91 12.78 -19.78
CA LYS A 169 13.94 12.79 -18.67
C LYS A 169 13.28 11.43 -18.43
N HIS A 170 12.88 10.72 -19.49
CA HIS A 170 12.22 9.43 -19.37
C HIS A 170 13.20 8.32 -18.96
N ILE A 171 14.39 8.28 -19.56
CA ILE A 171 15.45 7.33 -19.20
C ILE A 171 15.84 7.51 -17.72
N LEU A 172 16.05 8.75 -17.30
CA LEU A 172 16.39 9.12 -15.93
C LEU A 172 15.29 8.64 -14.97
N SER A 173 14.02 9.00 -15.26
CA SER A 173 12.89 8.63 -14.42
C SER A 173 12.75 7.11 -14.23
N CYS A 174 12.85 6.32 -15.31
CA CYS A 174 12.73 4.87 -15.26
C CYS A 174 13.90 4.22 -14.51
N ALA A 175 15.12 4.68 -14.75
CA ALA A 175 16.32 4.10 -14.14
C ALA A 175 16.33 4.32 -12.62
N TYR A 176 16.12 5.56 -12.19
CA TYR A 176 16.12 5.93 -10.78
C TYR A 176 14.91 5.35 -10.02
N TYR A 177 13.72 5.31 -10.64
CA TYR A 177 12.55 4.67 -10.03
C TYR A 177 12.80 3.17 -9.81
N GLY A 178 13.30 2.48 -10.84
CA GLY A 178 13.54 1.04 -10.78
C GLY A 178 14.63 0.64 -9.78
N VAL A 179 15.78 1.33 -9.79
CA VAL A 179 16.87 1.05 -8.84
C VAL A 179 16.45 1.42 -7.41
N GLY A 180 15.81 2.59 -7.24
CA GLY A 180 15.30 3.03 -5.96
C GLY A 180 14.27 2.07 -5.36
N PHE A 181 13.39 1.51 -6.19
CA PHE A 181 12.48 0.43 -5.77
C PHE A 181 13.26 -0.76 -5.19
N PHE A 182 14.30 -1.26 -5.85
CA PHE A 182 15.06 -2.41 -5.36
C PHE A 182 15.86 -2.08 -4.08
N HIS A 183 16.58 -0.95 -4.06
CA HIS A 183 17.34 -0.51 -2.89
C HIS A 183 16.45 -0.29 -1.66
N PHE A 184 15.22 0.21 -1.86
CA PHE A 184 14.25 0.33 -0.78
C PHE A 184 13.63 -1.02 -0.39
N LEU A 185 13.20 -1.83 -1.37
CA LEU A 185 12.46 -3.09 -1.17
C LEU A 185 13.16 -4.01 -0.18
N VAL A 186 14.49 -4.17 -0.31
CA VAL A 186 15.30 -5.00 0.59
C VAL A 186 15.14 -4.62 2.06
N SER A 187 14.93 -3.34 2.35
CA SER A 187 14.82 -2.85 3.73
C SER A 187 13.47 -3.15 4.38
N VAL A 188 12.49 -3.64 3.60
CA VAL A 188 11.11 -3.89 4.03
C VAL A 188 10.62 -5.32 3.72
N VAL A 189 11.48 -6.18 3.15
CA VAL A 189 11.14 -7.57 2.88
C VAL A 189 10.84 -8.30 4.20
N PRO A 190 9.68 -8.94 4.36
CA PRO A 190 9.37 -9.73 5.55
C PRO A 190 10.37 -10.88 5.79
N PRO A 191 10.62 -11.31 7.03
CA PRO A 191 11.62 -12.34 7.35
C PRO A 191 11.50 -13.63 6.53
N GLN A 192 10.28 -14.10 6.28
CA GLN A 192 9.99 -15.30 5.49
C GLN A 192 10.41 -15.20 4.01
N TYR A 193 10.74 -13.99 3.54
CA TYR A 193 11.13 -13.69 2.17
C TYR A 193 12.58 -13.21 2.06
N ILE A 194 13.37 -13.22 3.14
CA ILE A 194 14.80 -12.81 3.11
C ILE A 194 15.59 -13.61 2.07
N TRP A 195 15.27 -14.88 1.86
CA TRP A 195 15.87 -15.72 0.81
C TRP A 195 15.75 -15.12 -0.60
N LEU A 196 14.71 -14.31 -0.88
CA LEU A 196 14.57 -13.59 -2.14
C LEU A 196 15.67 -12.53 -2.27
N VAL A 197 15.96 -11.79 -1.20
CA VAL A 197 17.00 -10.76 -1.18
C VAL A 197 18.38 -11.38 -1.36
N GLU A 198 18.70 -12.41 -0.58
CA GLU A 198 19.95 -13.18 -0.70
C GLU A 198 20.10 -13.77 -2.10
N GLY A 199 19.00 -14.31 -2.62
CA GLY A 199 18.90 -14.84 -3.97
C GLY A 199 18.98 -13.78 -5.08
N ILE A 200 18.80 -12.49 -4.83
CA ILE A 200 19.00 -11.44 -5.85
C ILE A 200 20.46 -10.96 -5.87
N GLY A 201 21.16 -11.06 -4.75
CA GLY A 201 22.61 -10.82 -4.66
C GLY A 201 23.02 -9.34 -4.58
N PHE A 202 22.17 -8.48 -4.00
CA PHE A 202 22.50 -7.08 -3.72
C PHE A 202 22.21 -6.71 -2.27
N LYS A 203 22.99 -5.79 -1.72
CA LYS A 203 22.75 -5.19 -0.40
C LYS A 203 21.91 -3.93 -0.62
N GLY A 204 20.69 -3.90 -0.11
CA GLY A 204 19.85 -2.71 -0.20
C GLY A 204 20.27 -1.65 0.84
N ASN A 205 20.02 -0.39 0.49
CA ASN A 205 20.18 0.74 1.38
C ASN A 205 18.92 1.60 1.28
N ARG A 206 18.17 1.67 2.39
CA ARG A 206 16.88 2.36 2.45
C ARG A 206 16.99 3.84 2.06
N MET A 207 17.98 4.54 2.61
CA MET A 207 18.15 5.97 2.38
C MET A 207 18.63 6.27 0.96
N GLU A 208 19.47 5.39 0.41
CA GLU A 208 19.86 5.46 -1.00
C GLU A 208 18.65 5.23 -1.92
N GLY A 209 17.84 4.22 -1.63
CA GLY A 209 16.62 3.94 -2.39
C GLY A 209 15.64 5.11 -2.39
N LEU A 210 15.43 5.77 -1.24
CA LEU A 210 14.61 6.99 -1.17
C LEU A 210 15.19 8.14 -1.99
N LYS A 211 16.51 8.36 -1.92
CA LYS A 211 17.17 9.41 -2.71
C LYS A 211 17.03 9.16 -4.21
N GLU A 212 17.11 7.91 -4.64
CA GLU A 212 16.91 7.54 -6.04
C GLU A 212 15.47 7.73 -6.49
N ILE A 213 14.48 7.34 -5.68
CA ILE A 213 13.07 7.61 -5.97
C ILE A 213 12.83 9.13 -6.05
N GLN A 214 13.43 9.93 -5.16
CA GLN A 214 13.36 11.40 -5.22
C GLN A 214 13.90 11.95 -6.54
N LEU A 215 15.07 11.50 -6.98
CA LEU A 215 15.66 11.89 -8.28
C LEU A 215 14.75 11.52 -9.47
N SER A 216 14.04 10.39 -9.41
CA SER A 216 13.03 10.07 -10.42
C SER A 216 11.85 11.04 -10.38
N SER A 217 11.38 11.39 -9.18
CA SER A 217 10.25 12.29 -8.99
C SER A 217 10.50 13.71 -9.54
N ASP A 218 11.75 14.18 -9.48
CA ASP A 218 12.16 15.52 -9.92
C ASP A 218 12.47 15.60 -11.43
N SER A 219 12.54 14.45 -12.11
CA SER A 219 13.02 14.37 -13.51
C SER A 219 12.01 14.78 -14.59
N ASN A 220 10.72 14.95 -14.26
CA ASN A 220 9.62 15.18 -15.21
C ASN A 220 9.50 14.13 -16.34
N GLY A 221 9.97 12.90 -16.09
CA GLY A 221 9.82 11.77 -16.99
C GLY A 221 8.54 10.97 -16.74
N ILE A 222 8.41 9.85 -17.46
CA ILE A 222 7.21 9.01 -17.44
C ILE A 222 6.92 8.39 -16.07
N ARG A 223 7.98 8.15 -15.27
CA ARG A 223 7.85 7.59 -13.91
C ARG A 223 7.84 8.65 -12.80
N SER A 224 7.95 9.94 -13.11
CA SER A 224 8.06 10.97 -12.07
C SER A 224 6.86 11.00 -11.13
N ASN A 225 5.63 10.98 -11.65
CA ASN A 225 4.43 10.94 -10.79
C ASN A 225 4.32 9.63 -10.01
N MET A 226 4.70 8.49 -10.61
CA MET A 226 4.71 7.21 -9.88
C MET A 226 5.72 7.24 -8.73
N ALA A 227 6.89 7.86 -8.94
CA ALA A 227 7.88 8.09 -7.90
C ALA A 227 7.34 9.03 -6.80
N LYS A 228 6.60 10.08 -7.14
CA LYS A 228 5.90 10.94 -6.17
C LYS A 228 4.91 10.16 -5.32
N ILE A 229 4.06 9.33 -5.94
CA ILE A 229 3.14 8.43 -5.24
C ILE A 229 3.91 7.48 -4.32
N ALA A 230 5.01 6.88 -4.80
CA ALA A 230 5.84 6.01 -3.97
C ALA A 230 6.41 6.75 -2.75
N ILE A 231 6.94 7.97 -2.91
CA ILE A 231 7.42 8.79 -1.80
C ILE A 231 6.29 9.04 -0.78
N ILE A 232 5.10 9.41 -1.25
CA ILE A 232 3.94 9.65 -0.39
C ILE A 232 3.60 8.38 0.41
N LEU A 233 3.43 7.25 -0.26
CA LEU A 233 3.06 5.98 0.36
C LEU A 233 4.14 5.49 1.34
N LEU A 234 5.42 5.67 1.01
CA LEU A 234 6.52 5.31 1.91
C LEU A 234 6.54 6.21 3.16
N ASN A 235 6.38 7.52 3.01
CA ASN A 235 6.28 8.41 4.18
C ASN A 235 5.11 8.03 5.08
N VAL A 236 3.92 7.85 4.51
CA VAL A 236 2.71 7.57 5.31
C VAL A 236 2.72 6.18 5.92
N PHE A 237 2.93 5.12 5.12
CA PHE A 237 2.72 3.75 5.60
C PHE A 237 3.98 3.11 6.19
N PHE A 238 5.17 3.60 5.82
CA PHE A 238 6.42 3.07 6.35
C PHE A 238 7.01 3.94 7.45
N PHE A 239 7.02 5.27 7.29
CA PHE A 239 7.57 6.20 8.29
C PHE A 239 6.53 6.77 9.25
N GLU A 240 5.23 6.57 8.99
CA GLU A 240 4.13 7.27 9.68
C GLU A 240 4.32 8.79 9.71
N ASP A 241 4.94 9.33 8.66
CA ASP A 241 5.10 10.76 8.45
C ASP A 241 4.03 11.26 7.48
N TYR A 242 3.11 12.02 8.03
CA TYR A 242 1.97 12.61 7.34
C TYR A 242 2.25 14.03 6.83
N ASN A 243 3.27 14.71 7.37
CA ASN A 243 3.54 16.12 7.12
C ASN A 243 4.48 16.29 5.93
N THR A 244 5.55 15.51 5.89
CA THR A 244 6.54 15.55 4.79
C THR A 244 5.90 15.39 3.40
N PRO A 245 4.98 14.44 3.15
CA PRO A 245 4.37 14.27 1.83
C PRO A 245 3.21 15.24 1.51
N GLU A 246 2.74 16.05 2.47
CA GLU A 246 1.54 16.89 2.28
C GLU A 246 1.65 17.88 1.10
N PRO A 247 2.76 18.64 0.91
CA PRO A 247 2.90 19.53 -0.23
C PRO A 247 2.83 18.79 -1.57
N LEU A 248 3.39 17.58 -1.63
CA LEU A 248 3.42 16.74 -2.82
C LEU A 248 2.04 16.19 -3.18
N ILE A 249 1.24 15.82 -2.18
CA ILE A 249 -0.17 15.43 -2.37
C ILE A 249 -0.95 16.61 -2.97
N LYS A 250 -0.79 17.81 -2.40
CA LYS A 250 -1.45 19.03 -2.88
C LYS A 250 -1.04 19.37 -4.32
N GLU A 251 0.24 19.26 -4.64
CA GLU A 251 0.75 19.44 -6.01
C GLU A 251 0.05 18.50 -7.00
N LEU A 252 -0.01 17.20 -6.68
CA LEU A 252 -0.64 16.20 -7.55
C LEU A 252 -2.14 16.44 -7.72
N MET A 253 -2.86 16.76 -6.64
CA MET A 253 -4.31 17.06 -6.70
C MET A 253 -4.61 18.34 -7.50
N THR A 254 -3.74 19.34 -7.41
CA THR A 254 -3.87 20.59 -8.18
C THR A 254 -3.59 20.35 -9.66
N LYS A 255 -2.57 19.55 -9.97
CA LYS A 255 -2.20 19.23 -11.35
C LYS A 255 -3.20 18.30 -12.04
N TYR A 256 -3.78 17.37 -11.28
CA TYR A 256 -4.67 16.32 -11.78
C TYR A 256 -6.01 16.37 -11.06
N GLU A 257 -6.83 17.37 -11.40
CA GLU A 257 -8.14 17.62 -10.77
C GLU A 257 -9.12 16.44 -10.90
N ASN A 258 -8.94 15.60 -11.91
CA ASN A 258 -9.74 14.38 -12.14
C ASN A 258 -9.00 13.09 -11.77
N GLY A 259 -7.82 13.18 -11.15
CA GLY A 259 -6.98 12.02 -10.85
C GLY A 259 -7.55 11.10 -9.77
N SER A 260 -8.47 10.22 -10.15
CA SER A 260 -9.22 9.35 -9.21
C SER A 260 -8.30 8.57 -8.25
N LEU A 261 -7.16 8.06 -8.71
CA LEU A 261 -6.19 7.34 -7.87
C LEU A 261 -5.50 8.24 -6.85
N ILE A 262 -5.25 9.50 -7.20
CA ILE A 262 -4.64 10.49 -6.30
C ILE A 262 -5.63 10.84 -5.18
N TYR A 263 -6.90 11.04 -5.53
CA TYR A 263 -7.97 11.29 -4.56
C TYR A 263 -8.28 10.07 -3.68
N TYR A 264 -8.21 8.85 -4.23
CA TYR A 264 -8.31 7.61 -3.45
C TYR A 264 -7.19 7.53 -2.40
N MET A 265 -5.94 7.72 -2.82
CA MET A 265 -4.79 7.74 -1.91
C MET A 265 -4.94 8.83 -0.84
N SER A 266 -5.32 10.05 -1.24
CA SER A 266 -5.55 11.16 -0.30
C SER A 266 -6.63 10.83 0.73
N GLY A 267 -7.73 10.21 0.32
CA GLY A 267 -8.80 9.75 1.23
C GLY A 267 -8.27 8.76 2.28
N ALA A 268 -7.46 7.79 1.87
CA ALA A 268 -6.86 6.81 2.78
C ALA A 268 -5.89 7.47 3.78
N ILE A 269 -5.08 8.42 3.33
CA ILE A 269 -4.13 9.15 4.18
C ILE A 269 -4.87 10.04 5.19
N LEU A 270 -5.88 10.78 4.76
CA LEU A 270 -6.71 11.63 5.64
C LEU A 270 -7.43 10.79 6.70
N ARG A 271 -7.94 9.61 6.34
CA ARG A 271 -8.53 8.66 7.29
C ARG A 271 -7.53 8.22 8.36
N LYS A 272 -6.30 7.88 7.97
CA LYS A 272 -5.21 7.53 8.90
C LYS A 272 -4.81 8.67 9.83
N GLN A 273 -5.09 9.92 9.47
CA GLN A 273 -4.90 11.09 10.33
C GLN A 273 -6.09 11.35 11.27
N GLY A 274 -7.19 10.60 11.15
CA GLY A 274 -8.45 10.87 11.86
C GLY A 274 -9.30 11.98 11.24
N LYS A 275 -8.91 12.50 10.06
CA LYS A 275 -9.64 13.55 9.33
C LYS A 275 -10.75 12.92 8.48
N ILE A 276 -11.73 12.30 9.14
CA ILE A 276 -12.74 11.45 8.48
C ILE A 276 -13.60 12.25 7.49
N LYS A 277 -13.95 13.51 7.81
CA LYS A 277 -14.76 14.35 6.93
C LYS A 277 -14.03 14.69 5.64
N GLU A 278 -12.79 15.12 5.74
CA GLU A 278 -11.91 15.43 4.60
C GLU A 278 -11.61 14.17 3.79
N SER A 279 -11.44 13.03 4.46
CA SER A 279 -11.32 11.74 3.81
C SER A 279 -12.55 11.43 2.93
N SER A 280 -13.76 11.62 3.46
CA SER A 280 -14.99 11.43 2.67
C SER A 280 -15.08 12.37 1.47
N VAL A 281 -14.67 13.64 1.60
CA VAL A 281 -14.62 14.58 0.46
C VAL A 281 -13.66 14.08 -0.62
N SER A 282 -12.48 13.59 -0.22
CA SER A 282 -11.50 13.05 -1.17
C SER A 282 -11.99 11.77 -1.85
N TYR A 283 -12.58 10.84 -1.10
CA TYR A 283 -13.16 9.63 -1.68
C TYR A 283 -14.35 9.95 -2.58
N GLN A 284 -15.19 10.93 -2.25
CA GLN A 284 -16.28 11.36 -3.13
C GLN A 284 -15.73 11.85 -4.48
N ARG A 285 -14.68 12.67 -4.48
CA ARG A 285 -14.03 13.10 -5.72
C ARG A 285 -13.45 11.93 -6.51
N SER A 286 -12.88 10.93 -5.84
CA SER A 286 -12.41 9.69 -6.47
C SER A 286 -13.57 8.90 -7.11
N TYR A 287 -14.71 8.79 -6.42
CA TYR A 287 -15.91 8.11 -6.90
C TYR A 287 -16.45 8.76 -8.17
N ASP A 288 -16.59 10.09 -8.16
CA ASP A 288 -17.14 10.89 -9.27
C ASP A 288 -16.28 10.79 -10.54
N THR A 289 -14.96 10.62 -10.37
CA THR A 289 -13.98 10.58 -11.47
C THR A 289 -13.59 9.16 -11.91
N SER A 290 -13.93 8.14 -11.12
CA SER A 290 -13.61 6.73 -11.39
C SER A 290 -14.53 6.02 -12.38
N GLY A 291 -15.47 6.71 -13.03
CA GLY A 291 -16.58 6.11 -13.79
C GLY A 291 -16.16 5.13 -14.91
N GLN A 292 -14.95 5.26 -15.44
CA GLN A 292 -14.39 4.33 -16.44
C GLN A 292 -14.06 2.93 -15.86
N LEU A 293 -13.97 2.78 -14.53
CA LEU A 293 -13.66 1.53 -13.83
C LEU A 293 -14.66 1.24 -12.70
N LYS A 294 -15.75 0.53 -13.04
CA LYS A 294 -16.81 0.16 -12.10
C LYS A 294 -16.30 -0.52 -10.82
N GLN A 295 -15.32 -1.42 -10.91
CA GLN A 295 -14.79 -2.09 -9.72
C GLN A 295 -14.04 -1.11 -8.80
N LEU A 296 -13.25 -0.17 -9.34
CA LEU A 296 -12.66 0.89 -8.53
C LEU A 296 -13.74 1.74 -7.86
N GLN A 297 -14.78 2.13 -8.61
CA GLN A 297 -15.89 2.91 -8.07
C GLN A 297 -16.60 2.19 -6.92
N LEU A 298 -16.78 0.86 -7.00
CA LEU A 298 -17.32 0.05 -5.91
C LEU A 298 -16.38 0.02 -4.69
N PHE A 299 -15.07 -0.11 -4.90
CA PHE A 299 -14.11 -0.01 -3.80
C PHE A 299 -14.16 1.35 -3.11
N VAL A 300 -14.18 2.44 -3.86
CA VAL A 300 -14.30 3.80 -3.32
C VAL A 300 -15.62 3.97 -2.55
N ASP A 301 -16.72 3.43 -3.06
CA ASP A 301 -18.03 3.42 -2.38
C ASP A 301 -17.96 2.67 -1.05
N SER A 302 -17.27 1.52 -0.99
CA SER A 302 -17.05 0.79 0.26
C SER A 302 -16.16 1.55 1.25
N GLU A 303 -15.19 2.33 0.78
CA GLU A 303 -14.36 3.20 1.63
C GLU A 303 -15.18 4.37 2.21
N LEU A 304 -16.12 4.95 1.44
CA LEU A 304 -17.12 5.89 1.98
C LEU A 304 -18.00 5.22 3.04
N GLY A 305 -18.45 3.99 2.79
CA GLY A 305 -19.15 3.17 3.78
C GLY A 305 -18.34 2.93 5.05
N TYR A 306 -17.03 2.73 4.94
CA TYR A 306 -16.14 2.61 6.09
C TYR A 306 -16.04 3.94 6.86
N ASN A 307 -15.95 5.09 6.19
CA ASN A 307 -15.99 6.38 6.89
C ASN A 307 -17.29 6.58 7.67
N GLU A 308 -18.44 6.21 7.11
CA GLU A 308 -19.72 6.24 7.82
C GLU A 308 -19.76 5.25 9.00
N PHE A 309 -19.18 4.06 8.82
CA PHE A 309 -19.04 3.06 9.88
C PHE A 309 -18.18 3.59 11.05
N LEU A 310 -17.06 4.24 10.75
CA LEU A 310 -16.21 4.92 11.74
C LEU A 310 -16.93 6.06 12.47
N ASN A 311 -17.86 6.74 11.79
CA ASN A 311 -18.72 7.76 12.37
C ASN A 311 -19.93 7.20 13.15
N LEU A 312 -20.05 5.88 13.26
CA LEU A 312 -21.20 5.17 13.85
C LEU A 312 -22.53 5.44 13.13
N ASN A 313 -22.48 5.88 11.87
CA ASN A 313 -23.65 6.08 11.03
C ASN A 313 -24.02 4.76 10.34
N TRP A 314 -24.60 3.85 11.12
CA TRP A 314 -24.89 2.47 10.70
C TRP A 314 -25.80 2.39 9.47
N GLU A 315 -26.75 3.32 9.34
CA GLU A 315 -27.69 3.35 8.22
C GLU A 315 -26.96 3.66 6.92
N ALA A 316 -26.24 4.78 6.85
CA ALA A 316 -25.49 5.15 5.65
C ALA A 316 -24.39 4.14 5.33
N ALA A 317 -23.67 3.66 6.34
CA ALA A 317 -22.65 2.61 6.17
C ALA A 317 -23.26 1.35 5.54
N SER A 318 -24.41 0.88 6.03
CA SER A 318 -25.04 -0.34 5.52
C SER A 318 -25.39 -0.27 4.04
N VAL A 319 -25.78 0.91 3.54
CA VAL A 319 -26.14 1.12 2.12
C VAL A 319 -24.91 0.92 1.23
N HIS A 320 -23.80 1.58 1.55
CA HIS A 320 -22.54 1.46 0.82
C HIS A 320 -21.97 0.04 0.85
N LEU A 321 -21.89 -0.55 2.05
CA LEU A 321 -21.30 -1.86 2.27
C LEU A 321 -22.12 -2.97 1.59
N ALA A 322 -23.46 -2.89 1.64
CA ALA A 322 -24.34 -3.83 0.95
C ALA A 322 -24.21 -3.72 -0.57
N LYS A 323 -24.16 -2.49 -1.11
CA LYS A 323 -23.92 -2.26 -2.55
C LYS A 323 -22.62 -2.90 -3.01
N PHE A 324 -21.52 -2.72 -2.26
CA PHE A 324 -20.26 -3.37 -2.57
C PHE A 324 -20.41 -4.89 -2.63
N LEU A 325 -20.92 -5.53 -1.58
CA LEU A 325 -21.04 -7.00 -1.52
C LEU A 325 -21.92 -7.58 -2.64
N ASN A 326 -22.97 -6.85 -3.03
CA ASN A 326 -23.91 -7.29 -4.06
C ASN A 326 -23.33 -7.14 -5.48
N GLU A 327 -22.54 -6.09 -5.74
CA GLU A 327 -22.09 -5.74 -7.10
C GLU A 327 -20.62 -6.11 -7.39
N THR A 328 -19.78 -6.30 -6.38
CA THR A 328 -18.33 -6.48 -6.60
C THR A 328 -17.98 -7.88 -7.11
N THR A 329 -17.17 -7.93 -8.15
CA THR A 329 -16.62 -9.18 -8.69
C THR A 329 -15.28 -9.54 -8.07
N SER A 330 -14.67 -8.61 -7.33
CA SER A 330 -13.42 -8.86 -6.61
C SER A 330 -13.61 -9.83 -5.45
N SER A 331 -12.57 -10.60 -5.13
CA SER A 331 -12.50 -11.34 -3.86
C SER A 331 -11.93 -10.49 -2.72
N GLY A 332 -11.35 -9.33 -3.03
CA GLY A 332 -10.74 -8.43 -2.06
C GLY A 332 -11.73 -7.87 -1.06
N PHE A 333 -11.38 -7.91 0.23
CA PHE A 333 -12.08 -7.25 1.34
C PHE A 333 -13.52 -7.68 1.63
N LYS A 334 -14.11 -8.62 0.86
CA LYS A 334 -15.49 -9.09 1.05
C LYS A 334 -15.77 -9.58 2.47
N ALA A 335 -14.89 -10.38 3.06
CA ALA A 335 -15.06 -10.87 4.42
C ALA A 335 -15.14 -9.73 5.46
N PHE A 336 -14.27 -8.73 5.32
CA PHE A 336 -14.24 -7.58 6.21
C PHE A 336 -15.45 -6.66 6.02
N VAL A 337 -15.83 -6.37 4.78
CA VAL A 337 -17.04 -5.60 4.47
C VAL A 337 -18.30 -6.30 4.97
N ALA A 338 -18.37 -7.62 4.87
CA ALA A 338 -19.46 -8.42 5.43
C ALA A 338 -19.51 -8.34 6.96
N TYR A 339 -18.35 -8.37 7.63
CA TYR A 339 -18.29 -8.15 9.07
C TYR A 339 -18.82 -6.77 9.46
N GLN A 340 -18.39 -5.71 8.77
CA GLN A 340 -18.87 -4.34 8.99
C GLN A 340 -20.39 -4.24 8.77
N LEU A 341 -20.91 -4.80 7.68
CA LEU A 341 -22.34 -4.80 7.38
C LEU A 341 -23.16 -5.56 8.42
N GLY A 342 -22.67 -6.74 8.86
CA GLY A 342 -23.31 -7.51 9.93
C GLY A 342 -23.37 -6.72 11.24
N CYS A 343 -22.31 -5.99 11.60
CA CYS A 343 -22.32 -5.06 12.73
C CYS A 343 -23.35 -3.93 12.53
N CYS A 344 -23.43 -3.32 11.35
CA CYS A 344 -24.42 -2.28 11.07
C CYS A 344 -25.85 -2.80 11.27
N TYR A 345 -26.18 -3.97 10.72
CA TYR A 345 -27.50 -4.58 10.89
C TYR A 345 -27.81 -4.90 12.35
N ASP A 346 -26.85 -5.44 13.09
CA ASP A 346 -27.06 -5.74 14.52
C ASP A 346 -27.34 -4.48 15.34
N MET A 347 -26.60 -3.39 15.08
CA MET A 347 -26.76 -2.07 15.72
C MET A 347 -28.08 -1.38 15.35
N LEU A 348 -28.63 -1.69 14.17
CA LEU A 348 -29.95 -1.22 13.71
C LEU A 348 -31.10 -2.11 14.20
N GLY A 349 -30.83 -3.15 15.00
CA GLY A 349 -31.84 -4.10 15.45
C GLY A 349 -32.30 -5.11 14.38
N LYS A 350 -31.66 -5.13 13.22
CA LYS A 350 -31.92 -6.05 12.08
C LYS A 350 -31.18 -7.37 12.28
N LYS A 351 -31.55 -8.10 13.35
CA LYS A 351 -30.80 -9.28 13.84
C LYS A 351 -30.78 -10.43 12.83
N GLU A 352 -31.85 -10.64 12.08
CA GLU A 352 -31.93 -11.70 11.07
C GLU A 352 -31.02 -11.42 9.88
N GLU A 353 -30.99 -10.17 9.39
CA GLU A 353 -30.09 -9.72 8.34
C GLU A 353 -28.63 -9.83 8.79
N ALA A 354 -28.31 -9.40 10.02
CA ALA A 354 -26.98 -9.56 10.59
C ALA A 354 -26.55 -11.04 10.62
N ARG A 355 -27.42 -11.95 11.11
CA ARG A 355 -27.15 -13.39 11.11
C ARG A 355 -26.94 -13.95 9.71
N ALA A 356 -27.77 -13.53 8.75
CA ALA A 356 -27.63 -13.96 7.36
C ALA A 356 -26.28 -13.51 6.77
N THR A 357 -25.90 -12.25 6.98
CA THR A 357 -24.61 -11.70 6.53
C THR A 357 -23.42 -12.43 7.17
N PHE A 358 -23.45 -12.71 8.47
CA PHE A 358 -22.35 -13.44 9.13
C PHE A 358 -22.26 -14.91 8.69
N LYS A 359 -23.38 -15.57 8.36
CA LYS A 359 -23.38 -16.93 7.80
C LYS A 359 -22.79 -16.99 6.39
N SER A 360 -22.93 -15.93 5.58
CA SER A 360 -22.43 -15.90 4.21
C SER A 360 -20.92 -15.62 4.10
N LEU A 361 -20.21 -15.46 5.22
CA LEU A 361 -18.83 -14.97 5.26
C LEU A 361 -17.81 -16.04 4.82
N GLU A 362 -18.04 -17.32 5.15
CA GLU A 362 -17.06 -18.41 4.95
C GLU A 362 -16.47 -18.48 3.52
N PRO A 363 -17.24 -18.38 2.42
CA PRO A 363 -16.69 -18.42 1.06
C PRO A 363 -15.78 -17.24 0.71
N TRP A 364 -15.77 -16.17 1.51
CA TRP A 364 -14.99 -14.96 1.27
C TRP A 364 -13.71 -14.88 2.11
N VAL A 365 -13.46 -15.85 3.00
CA VAL A 365 -12.28 -15.86 3.87
C VAL A 365 -11.07 -16.33 3.08
N ARG A 366 -10.12 -15.42 2.84
CA ARG A 366 -8.85 -15.74 2.17
C ARG A 366 -7.80 -16.13 3.21
N LYS A 367 -7.15 -17.25 2.98
CA LYS A 367 -6.08 -17.75 3.85
C LYS A 367 -4.91 -16.76 3.94
N GLY A 368 -4.51 -16.42 5.17
CA GLY A 368 -3.35 -15.57 5.45
C GLY A 368 -3.61 -14.07 5.34
N TYR A 369 -4.88 -13.64 5.33
CA TYR A 369 -5.28 -12.25 5.37
C TYR A 369 -5.86 -11.92 6.75
N ASP A 370 -5.13 -11.11 7.54
CA ASP A 370 -5.47 -10.80 8.95
C ASP A 370 -6.91 -10.31 9.14
N PHE A 371 -7.40 -9.45 8.23
CA PHE A 371 -8.78 -8.93 8.29
C PHE A 371 -9.84 -10.01 8.01
N ASP A 372 -9.56 -10.96 7.13
CA ASP A 372 -10.49 -12.04 6.80
C ASP A 372 -10.57 -13.02 7.99
N ASP A 373 -9.43 -13.37 8.58
CA ASP A 373 -9.34 -14.22 9.77
C ASP A 373 -10.04 -13.57 10.98
N PHE A 374 -9.80 -12.27 11.21
CA PHE A 374 -10.51 -11.49 12.22
C PHE A 374 -12.03 -11.52 12.01
N SER A 375 -12.48 -11.26 10.78
CA SER A 375 -13.89 -11.20 10.41
C SER A 375 -14.58 -12.54 10.64
N GLN A 376 -13.94 -13.65 10.26
CA GLN A 376 -14.46 -15.01 10.48
C GLN A 376 -14.58 -15.31 11.98
N LYS A 377 -13.56 -15.00 12.79
CA LYS A 377 -13.59 -15.24 14.24
C LYS A 377 -14.73 -14.47 14.91
N LYS A 378 -14.89 -13.18 14.58
CA LYS A 378 -15.96 -12.35 15.15
C LYS A 378 -17.34 -12.81 14.67
N ALA A 379 -17.51 -13.12 13.38
CA ALA A 379 -18.76 -13.69 12.86
C ALA A 379 -19.14 -15.01 13.56
N ALA A 380 -18.19 -15.92 13.75
CA ALA A 380 -18.43 -17.18 14.46
C ALA A 380 -18.84 -16.96 15.93
N ARG A 381 -18.27 -15.93 16.60
CA ARG A 381 -18.66 -15.54 17.95
C ARG A 381 -20.10 -15.01 17.98
N TYR A 382 -20.44 -14.11 17.06
CA TYR A 382 -21.80 -13.58 16.94
C TYR A 382 -22.84 -14.70 16.76
N LEU A 383 -22.56 -15.66 15.88
CA LEU A 383 -23.49 -16.75 15.56
C LEU A 383 -23.74 -17.71 16.73
N LYS A 384 -22.82 -17.78 17.71
CA LYS A 384 -23.01 -18.55 18.95
C LYS A 384 -23.87 -17.83 19.99
N GLN A 385 -24.01 -16.51 19.89
CA GLN A 385 -24.86 -15.72 20.78
C GLN A 385 -26.32 -15.81 20.30
N LYS A 386 -27.28 -15.87 21.22
CA LYS A 386 -28.72 -16.00 20.89
C LYS A 386 -29.36 -14.66 20.49
N ASP A 387 -28.94 -13.57 21.10
CA ASP A 387 -29.61 -12.27 20.97
C ASP A 387 -28.79 -11.23 20.17
N GLY A 388 -27.79 -11.70 19.40
CA GLY A 388 -26.82 -10.86 18.73
C GLY A 388 -25.74 -10.33 19.69
N TRP A 389 -25.10 -9.22 19.34
CA TRP A 389 -24.02 -8.66 20.18
C TRP A 389 -24.53 -8.25 21.56
N SER A 390 -23.78 -8.62 22.60
CA SER A 390 -24.04 -8.18 23.97
C SER A 390 -23.93 -6.65 24.10
N MET A 391 -24.45 -6.09 25.20
CA MET A 391 -24.25 -4.66 25.49
C MET A 391 -22.75 -4.29 25.53
N PHE A 392 -21.92 -5.17 26.10
CA PHE A 392 -20.47 -4.97 26.10
C PHE A 392 -19.92 -4.96 24.67
N ASP A 393 -20.28 -5.95 23.85
CA ASP A 393 -19.80 -6.07 22.47
C ASP A 393 -20.15 -4.81 21.66
N GLN A 394 -21.37 -4.28 21.82
CA GLN A 394 -21.82 -3.07 21.14
C GLN A 394 -20.98 -1.84 21.54
N LEU A 395 -20.83 -1.61 22.86
CA LEU A 395 -20.02 -0.50 23.37
C LEU A 395 -18.55 -0.62 22.95
N TYR A 396 -17.99 -1.82 22.97
CA TYR A 396 -16.61 -2.07 22.59
C TYR A 396 -16.37 -1.87 21.09
N ILE A 397 -17.29 -2.31 20.24
CA ILE A 397 -17.24 -2.04 18.79
C ILE A 397 -17.28 -0.53 18.54
N GLN A 398 -18.23 0.18 19.14
CA GLN A 398 -18.34 1.64 19.01
C GLN A 398 -17.06 2.36 19.48
N ALA A 399 -16.52 1.96 20.63
CA ALA A 399 -15.27 2.50 21.14
C ALA A 399 -14.09 2.23 20.19
N SER A 400 -13.99 1.03 19.65
CA SER A 400 -12.91 0.65 18.72
C SER A 400 -12.95 1.48 17.44
N LEU A 401 -14.14 1.70 16.87
CA LEU A 401 -14.34 2.52 15.68
C LEU A 401 -14.00 3.99 15.94
N LEU A 402 -14.44 4.53 17.07
CA LEU A 402 -14.10 5.90 17.48
C LEU A 402 -12.60 6.06 17.76
N ASN A 403 -11.93 5.04 18.30
CA ASN A 403 -10.47 5.06 18.49
C ASN A 403 -9.74 5.09 17.15
N GLU A 404 -10.15 4.24 16.20
CA GLU A 404 -9.60 4.25 14.83
C GLU A 404 -9.85 5.59 14.12
N ALA A 405 -11.01 6.22 14.37
CA ALA A 405 -11.34 7.55 13.87
C ALA A 405 -10.62 8.71 14.61
N HIS A 406 -9.71 8.40 15.54
CA HIS A 406 -9.01 9.34 16.41
C HIS A 406 -9.92 10.22 17.29
N GLN A 407 -11.15 9.77 17.53
CA GLN A 407 -12.09 10.38 18.47
C GLN A 407 -11.89 9.80 19.88
N PHE A 408 -10.65 9.89 20.38
CA PHE A 408 -10.19 9.18 21.59
C PHE A 408 -11.02 9.50 22.85
N GLN A 409 -11.46 10.75 23.00
CA GLN A 409 -12.29 11.16 24.13
C GLN A 409 -13.66 10.45 24.11
N ARG A 410 -14.34 10.46 22.97
CA ARG A 410 -15.63 9.75 22.80
C ARG A 410 -15.42 8.24 22.94
N SER A 411 -14.38 7.68 22.34
CA SER A 411 -14.03 6.26 22.49
C SER A 411 -13.87 5.88 23.97
N TYR A 412 -13.17 6.70 24.75
CA TYR A 412 -12.97 6.46 26.17
C TYR A 412 -14.27 6.52 26.98
N GLU A 413 -15.21 7.38 26.62
CA GLU A 413 -16.53 7.43 27.24
C GLU A 413 -17.34 6.14 27.02
N TYR A 414 -17.24 5.52 25.85
CA TYR A 414 -17.82 4.20 25.59
C TYR A 414 -17.10 3.10 26.41
N ILE A 415 -15.77 3.16 26.53
CA ILE A 415 -15.03 2.20 27.37
C ILE A 415 -15.40 2.31 28.84
N LYS A 416 -15.58 3.51 29.38
CA LYS A 416 -16.05 3.69 30.77
C LYS A 416 -17.43 3.07 30.98
N GLN A 417 -18.33 3.20 30.02
CA GLN A 417 -19.64 2.55 30.07
C GLN A 417 -19.49 1.02 30.00
N ALA A 418 -18.63 0.50 29.13
CA ALA A 418 -18.38 -0.92 29.00
C ALA A 418 -17.82 -1.53 30.30
N LEU A 419 -16.85 -0.85 30.94
CA LEU A 419 -16.24 -1.26 32.22
C LEU A 419 -17.20 -1.15 33.40
N ALA A 420 -18.26 -0.33 33.29
CA ALA A 420 -19.30 -0.21 34.32
C ALA A 420 -20.35 -1.33 34.26
N ILE A 421 -20.35 -2.17 33.22
CA ILE A 421 -21.24 -3.33 33.14
C ILE A 421 -20.86 -4.32 34.24
N GLY A 422 -21.85 -4.78 35.01
CA GLY A 422 -21.64 -5.82 36.02
C GLY A 422 -21.36 -7.19 35.38
N ASN A 423 -20.53 -8.00 36.05
CA ASN A 423 -20.21 -9.38 35.66
C ASN A 423 -19.50 -9.54 34.29
N LEU A 424 -18.61 -8.61 33.93
CA LEU A 424 -17.74 -8.80 32.77
C LEU A 424 -16.94 -10.09 32.86
N THR A 425 -16.81 -10.76 31.72
CA THR A 425 -15.82 -11.83 31.56
C THR A 425 -14.40 -11.27 31.65
N LYS A 426 -13.42 -12.16 31.80
CA LYS A 426 -12.00 -11.77 31.88
C LYS A 426 -11.51 -11.24 30.53
N GLU A 427 -12.00 -11.80 29.43
CA GLU A 427 -11.73 -11.31 28.07
C GLU A 427 -12.30 -9.91 27.85
N GLU A 428 -13.58 -9.68 28.18
CA GLU A 428 -14.22 -8.37 28.05
C GLU A 428 -13.50 -7.30 28.89
N SER A 429 -13.17 -7.64 30.14
CA SER A 429 -12.38 -6.75 31.00
C SER A 429 -11.03 -6.45 30.35
N ALA A 430 -10.28 -7.46 29.89
CA ALA A 430 -8.94 -7.28 29.36
C ALA A 430 -8.90 -6.40 28.09
N VAL A 431 -9.82 -6.60 27.15
CA VAL A 431 -9.87 -5.81 25.91
C VAL A 431 -10.34 -4.38 26.16
N ALA A 432 -11.31 -4.17 27.05
CA ALA A 432 -11.77 -2.83 27.40
C ALA A 432 -10.71 -2.04 28.16
N GLU A 433 -10.00 -2.68 29.09
CA GLU A 433 -8.86 -2.08 29.80
C GLU A 433 -7.72 -1.72 28.84
N TYR A 434 -7.39 -2.59 27.88
CA TYR A 434 -6.41 -2.27 26.83
C TYR A 434 -6.82 -1.02 26.03
N LEU A 435 -8.06 -0.96 25.54
CA LEU A 435 -8.52 0.16 24.72
C LEU A 435 -8.65 1.45 25.55
N GLY A 436 -9.02 1.33 26.83
CA GLY A 436 -8.96 2.43 27.79
C GLY A 436 -7.54 2.99 27.91
N GLY A 437 -6.54 2.12 28.03
CA GLY A 437 -5.14 2.49 28.06
C GLY A 437 -4.69 3.21 26.78
N ALA A 438 -5.07 2.66 25.62
CA ALA A 438 -4.79 3.26 24.32
C ALA A 438 -5.40 4.66 24.16
N ASN A 439 -6.67 4.85 24.55
CA ASN A 439 -7.31 6.16 24.52
C ASN A 439 -6.64 7.15 25.48
N CYS A 440 -6.43 6.79 26.74
CA CYS A 440 -5.78 7.65 27.72
C CYS A 440 -4.37 8.06 27.28
N GLN A 441 -3.60 7.15 26.65
CA GLN A 441 -2.28 7.46 26.14
C GLN A 441 -2.34 8.53 25.03
N GLN A 442 -3.27 8.39 24.08
CA GLN A 442 -3.46 9.38 23.01
C GLN A 442 -3.99 10.73 23.53
N LEU A 443 -4.71 10.73 24.64
CA LEU A 443 -5.17 11.93 25.36
C LEU A 443 -4.09 12.56 26.27
N GLY A 444 -2.88 11.98 26.33
CA GLY A 444 -1.79 12.46 27.19
C GLY A 444 -1.96 12.10 28.68
N GLN A 445 -2.95 11.29 29.05
CA GLN A 445 -3.26 10.86 30.41
C GLN A 445 -2.41 9.64 30.79
N ARG A 446 -1.09 9.84 30.96
CA ARG A 446 -0.11 8.74 31.10
C ARG A 446 -0.37 7.79 32.27
N GLU A 447 -0.72 8.31 33.44
CA GLU A 447 -0.93 7.47 34.64
C GLU A 447 -2.20 6.62 34.53
N GLU A 448 -3.29 7.18 34.02
CA GLU A 448 -4.51 6.40 33.73
C GLU A 448 -4.24 5.36 32.65
N ALA A 449 -3.47 5.71 31.61
CA ALA A 449 -3.07 4.75 30.58
C ALA A 449 -2.29 3.57 31.17
N ARG A 450 -1.33 3.85 32.07
CA ARG A 450 -0.54 2.84 32.77
C ARG A 450 -1.43 1.92 33.61
N ARG A 451 -2.38 2.48 34.37
CA ARG A 451 -3.33 1.73 35.19
C ARG A 451 -4.16 0.77 34.34
N HIS A 452 -4.74 1.28 33.26
CA HIS A 452 -5.54 0.51 32.32
C HIS A 452 -4.73 -0.64 31.69
N TYR A 453 -3.51 -0.38 31.18
CA TYR A 453 -2.67 -1.44 30.62
C TYR A 453 -2.29 -2.51 31.65
N GLN A 454 -1.97 -2.12 32.89
CA GLN A 454 -1.69 -3.06 33.97
C GLN A 454 -2.90 -3.93 34.33
N GLN A 455 -4.11 -3.35 34.31
CA GLN A 455 -5.35 -4.09 34.53
C GLN A 455 -5.67 -5.06 33.39
N SER A 456 -5.39 -4.69 32.14
CA SER A 456 -5.47 -5.62 31.00
C SER A 456 -4.53 -6.82 31.22
N ILE A 457 -3.26 -6.56 31.53
CA ILE A 457 -2.24 -7.59 31.78
C ILE A 457 -2.60 -8.49 32.97
N ALA A 458 -3.25 -7.97 34.01
CA ALA A 458 -3.65 -8.76 35.18
C ALA A 458 -4.59 -9.94 34.84
N ASN A 459 -5.28 -9.89 33.69
CA ASN A 459 -6.17 -10.95 33.22
C ASN A 459 -5.47 -11.99 32.31
N GLU A 460 -4.19 -11.80 31.98
CA GLU A 460 -3.43 -12.60 30.99
C GLU A 460 -3.63 -14.12 31.13
N LYS A 461 -3.48 -14.66 32.34
CA LYS A 461 -3.55 -16.11 32.61
C LYS A 461 -4.96 -16.69 32.48
N SER A 462 -5.98 -15.85 32.41
CA SER A 462 -7.39 -16.26 32.36
C SER A 462 -7.98 -16.16 30.95
N LEU A 463 -7.23 -15.65 29.97
CA LEU A 463 -7.75 -15.43 28.62
C LEU A 463 -7.79 -16.73 27.81
N SER A 464 -8.96 -17.00 27.23
CA SER A 464 -9.16 -18.07 26.26
C SER A 464 -9.14 -17.61 24.80
N TYR A 465 -9.36 -16.31 24.55
CA TYR A 465 -9.28 -15.66 23.23
C TYR A 465 -8.96 -14.16 23.40
N ASP A 466 -8.89 -13.41 22.28
CA ASP A 466 -8.57 -11.98 22.24
C ASP A 466 -7.23 -11.63 22.94
N HIS A 467 -6.26 -12.55 22.90
CA HIS A 467 -4.94 -12.40 23.53
C HIS A 467 -4.15 -11.20 23.03
N PHE A 468 -4.52 -10.59 21.89
CA PHE A 468 -3.84 -9.42 21.31
C PHE A 468 -3.73 -8.26 22.31
N CYS A 469 -4.71 -8.08 23.20
CA CYS A 469 -4.73 -6.97 24.15
C CYS A 469 -3.50 -6.96 25.08
N ILE A 470 -2.90 -8.12 25.38
CA ILE A 470 -1.78 -8.23 26.32
C ILE A 470 -0.44 -7.75 25.73
N PRO A 471 0.06 -8.30 24.60
CA PRO A 471 1.30 -7.81 24.01
C PRO A 471 1.17 -6.35 23.53
N TYR A 472 -0.02 -5.91 23.12
CA TYR A 472 -0.28 -4.49 22.85
C TYR A 472 -0.20 -3.61 24.11
N SER A 473 -0.72 -4.06 25.25
CA SER A 473 -0.60 -3.35 26.53
C SER A 473 0.86 -3.25 27.00
N TYR A 474 1.66 -4.30 26.80
CA TYR A 474 3.10 -4.24 27.06
C TYR A 474 3.80 -3.20 26.18
N ILE A 475 3.47 -3.10 24.89
CA ILE A 475 4.04 -2.06 24.01
C ILE A 475 3.58 -0.65 24.43
N GLY A 476 2.32 -0.45 24.82
CA GLY A 476 1.87 0.83 25.36
C GLY A 476 2.65 1.25 26.62
N LEU A 477 2.86 0.31 27.56
CA LEU A 477 3.72 0.55 28.72
C LEU A 477 5.18 0.85 28.36
N ALA A 478 5.71 0.20 27.32
CA ALA A 478 7.06 0.45 26.82
C ALA A 478 7.20 1.85 26.21
N GLU A 479 6.21 2.28 25.43
CA GLU A 479 6.14 3.63 24.84
C GLU A 479 6.07 4.70 25.95
N ILE A 480 5.22 4.50 26.96
CA ILE A 480 5.14 5.40 28.13
C ILE A 480 6.47 5.42 28.88
N ALA A 481 7.06 4.25 29.18
CA ALA A 481 8.35 4.17 29.88
C ALA A 481 9.47 4.88 29.11
N PHE A 482 9.50 4.75 27.79
CA PHE A 482 10.45 5.47 26.94
C PHE A 482 10.22 6.99 26.99
N ALA A 483 8.97 7.45 26.93
CA ALA A 483 8.62 8.87 27.04
C ALA A 483 8.94 9.47 28.43
N ASP A 484 9.05 8.62 29.45
CA ASP A 484 9.49 8.98 30.81
C ASP A 484 11.02 8.80 31.02
N ASP A 485 11.79 8.60 29.94
CA ASP A 485 13.24 8.32 29.92
C ASP A 485 13.67 7.05 30.70
N LYS A 486 12.73 6.15 30.98
CA LYS A 486 12.98 4.84 31.63
C LYS A 486 13.30 3.77 30.59
N LYS A 487 14.42 3.93 29.90
CA LYS A 487 14.83 3.04 28.79
C LYS A 487 14.95 1.56 29.18
N SER A 488 15.40 1.27 30.41
CA SER A 488 15.50 -0.11 30.93
C SER A 488 14.12 -0.78 31.02
N ASP A 489 13.14 -0.07 31.58
CA ASP A 489 11.77 -0.56 31.71
C ASP A 489 11.12 -0.74 30.34
N ALA A 490 11.33 0.23 29.42
CA ALA A 490 10.86 0.12 28.05
C ALA A 490 11.37 -1.16 27.37
N LYS A 491 12.67 -1.46 27.48
CA LYS A 491 13.25 -2.71 26.94
C LYS A 491 12.66 -3.96 27.59
N ALA A 492 12.43 -3.93 28.90
CA ALA A 492 11.83 -5.05 29.61
C ALA A 492 10.39 -5.33 29.13
N PHE A 493 9.59 -4.30 28.91
CA PHE A 493 8.23 -4.43 28.37
C PHE A 493 8.23 -4.91 26.90
N VAL A 494 9.13 -4.40 26.05
CA VAL A 494 9.29 -4.90 24.68
C VAL A 494 9.64 -6.40 24.68
N LYS A 495 10.53 -6.83 25.58
CA LYS A 495 10.88 -8.25 25.73
C LYS A 495 9.66 -9.11 26.10
N LYS A 496 8.79 -8.60 26.98
CA LYS A 496 7.54 -9.29 27.33
C LYS A 496 6.59 -9.39 26.15
N ALA A 497 6.38 -8.30 25.41
CA ALA A 497 5.55 -8.30 24.20
C ALA A 497 6.05 -9.31 23.15
N LYS A 498 7.37 -9.34 22.88
CA LYS A 498 8.00 -10.30 21.97
C LYS A 498 7.91 -11.76 22.44
N GLY A 499 7.60 -12.00 23.72
CA GLY A 499 7.35 -13.34 24.25
C GLY A 499 6.09 -14.01 23.68
N TYR A 500 5.18 -13.22 23.09
CA TYR A 500 3.94 -13.72 22.45
C TYR A 500 4.20 -14.19 21.03
N ASN A 501 5.07 -15.19 20.86
CA ASN A 501 5.37 -15.79 19.55
C ASN A 501 4.62 -17.12 19.31
N SER A 502 4.21 -17.81 20.38
CA SER A 502 3.57 -19.12 20.35
C SER A 502 2.05 -19.07 20.47
N THR A 503 1.50 -17.94 20.93
CA THR A 503 0.07 -17.71 21.08
C THR A 503 -0.43 -16.94 19.86
N PRO A 504 -1.29 -17.50 19.00
CA PRO A 504 -1.88 -16.76 17.88
C PRO A 504 -2.78 -15.63 18.39
N TYR A 505 -2.64 -14.44 17.83
CA TYR A 505 -3.51 -13.29 18.12
C TYR A 505 -3.70 -12.45 16.85
N ASP A 506 -4.71 -11.58 16.87
CA ASP A 506 -5.08 -10.77 15.71
C ASP A 506 -4.10 -9.61 15.49
N PHE A 507 -3.79 -9.30 14.22
CA PHE A 507 -2.93 -8.19 13.79
C PHE A 507 -1.51 -8.16 14.42
N PRO A 508 -0.74 -9.26 14.38
CA PRO A 508 0.65 -9.29 14.88
C PRO A 508 1.57 -8.37 14.08
N SER A 509 1.31 -8.20 12.78
CA SER A 509 2.06 -7.34 11.87
C SER A 509 2.09 -5.87 12.29
N VAL A 510 0.97 -5.37 12.82
CA VAL A 510 0.83 -4.00 13.35
C VAL A 510 1.65 -3.82 14.62
N LEU A 511 1.62 -4.80 15.53
CA LEU A 511 2.42 -4.76 16.76
C LEU A 511 3.92 -4.82 16.46
N ASP A 512 4.34 -5.67 15.52
CA ASP A 512 5.72 -5.79 15.08
C ASP A 512 6.26 -4.48 14.54
N TRP A 513 5.43 -3.75 13.77
CA TRP A 513 5.81 -2.43 13.27
C TRP A 513 5.98 -1.41 14.42
N ARG A 514 5.01 -1.31 15.34
CA ARG A 514 5.12 -0.44 16.53
C ARG A 514 6.35 -0.77 17.38
N THR A 515 6.61 -2.06 17.56
CA THR A 515 7.76 -2.57 18.32
C THR A 515 9.09 -2.18 17.67
N ARG A 516 9.21 -2.30 16.34
CA ARG A 516 10.41 -1.90 15.59
C ARG A 516 10.66 -0.39 15.69
N LYS A 517 9.63 0.43 15.57
CA LYS A 517 9.72 1.89 15.75
C LYS A 517 10.31 2.23 17.12
N LEU A 518 9.76 1.65 18.19
CA LEU A 518 10.25 1.88 19.55
C LEU A 518 11.70 1.39 19.75
N LEU A 519 12.05 0.24 19.18
CA LEU A 519 13.43 -0.28 19.25
C LEU A 519 14.44 0.60 18.52
N GLN A 520 14.06 1.16 17.37
CA GLN A 520 14.88 2.13 16.66
C GLN A 520 15.13 3.38 17.51
N LEU A 521 14.10 3.90 18.18
CA LEU A 521 14.23 5.03 19.12
C LEU A 521 15.11 4.69 20.35
N LEU A 522 15.15 3.42 20.75
CA LEU A 522 16.00 2.90 21.81
C LEU A 522 17.45 2.61 21.38
N GLY A 523 17.78 2.73 20.09
CA GLY A 523 19.09 2.43 19.52
C GLY A 523 19.40 0.94 19.38
N GLU A 524 18.38 0.09 19.29
CA GLU A 524 18.49 -1.38 19.19
C GLU A 524 18.41 -1.89 17.73
N PHE A 525 18.31 -0.99 16.74
CA PHE A 525 18.10 -1.34 15.33
C PHE A 525 18.78 -0.38 14.35
#